data_AF-A0A961W538-F1
#
_entry.id   AF-A0A961W538-F1
#
_cell.length_a   1.000
_cell.length_b   1.000
_cell.length_c   1.000
_cell.angle_alpha   90.00
_cell.angle_beta   90.00
_cell.angle_gamma   90.00
#
_symmetry.space_group_name_H-M   'P 1'
#
loop_
_entity.id
_entity.type
_entity.pdbx_description
1 polymer ?
#
loop_
_entity_poly.entity_id
_entity_poly.type
_entity_poly.pdbx_seq_one_letter_code
_entity_poly.pdbx_strand_id
1 'polypeptide(L)' 'MSLLSDVLGELKKMFFADLGLTLGALAAVVLVGLGQGWAVLPDSAAGPVLALLVLTVLARAVLKR' A
#
# COMPACT_ATOMS: atom_id res chain seq x y z
N MET A 1 -9.92 30.01 15.52
CA MET A 1 -9.31 28.90 14.75
C MET A 1 -9.67 29.13 13.30
N SER A 2 -8.70 29.13 12.39
CA SER A 2 -8.92 29.47 10.99
C SER A 2 -9.45 28.24 10.25
N LEU A 3 -10.64 28.36 9.63
CA LEU A 3 -11.28 27.33 8.81
C LEU A 3 -10.33 26.77 7.73
N LEU A 4 -9.43 27.61 7.21
CA LEU A 4 -8.38 27.21 6.25
C LEU A 4 -7.34 26.28 6.88
N SER A 5 -6.98 26.47 8.15
CA SER A 5 -6.04 25.60 8.86
C SER A 5 -6.61 24.20 9.08
N ASP A 6 -7.91 24.11 9.38
CA ASP A 6 -8.58 22.82 9.59
C ASP A 6 -8.70 22.04 8.27
N VAL A 7 -9.08 22.72 7.18
CA VAL A 7 -9.15 22.13 5.84
C VAL A 7 -7.78 21.63 5.38
N LEU A 8 -6.71 22.43 5.58
CA LEU A 8 -5.35 22.04 5.22
C LEU A 8 -4.87 20.83 6.04
N GLY A 9 -5.23 20.78 7.32
CA GLY A 9 -4.94 19.65 8.21
C GLY A 9 -5.62 18.36 7.75
N GLU A 10 -6.89 18.43 7.36
CA GLU A 10 -7.67 17.29 6.88
C GLU A 10 -7.16 16.76 5.52
N LEU A 11 -6.87 17.68 4.58
CA LEU A 11 -6.25 17.36 3.29
C LEU A 11 -4.91 16.64 3.47
N LYS A 12 -4.09 17.12 4.40
CA LYS A 12 -2.79 16.51 4.69
C LYS A 12 -2.96 15.08 5.20
N LYS A 13 -3.93 14.82 6.10
CA LYS A 13 -4.20 13.45 6.60
C LYS A 13 -4.61 12.50 5.47
N MET A 14 -5.52 12.94 4.59
CA MET A 14 -5.95 12.14 3.44
C MET A 14 -4.79 11.84 2.50
N PHE A 15 -3.96 12.84 2.19
CA PHE A 15 -2.79 12.67 1.33
C PHE A 15 -1.80 11.64 1.90
N PHE A 16 -1.50 11.68 3.20
CA PHE A 16 -0.60 10.69 3.81
C PHE A 16 -1.20 9.28 3.85
N ALA A 17 -2.52 9.16 4.02
CA ALA A 17 -3.19 7.87 3.97
C ALA A 17 -3.08 7.24 2.57
N ASP A 18 -3.35 8.01 1.52
CA ASP A 18 -3.24 7.55 0.13
C ASP A 18 -1.78 7.31 -0.29
N LEU A 19 -0.85 8.16 0.17
CA LEU A 19 0.58 7.96 -0.07
C LEU A 19 1.08 6.66 0.61
N GLY A 20 0.63 6.36 1.82
CA GLY A 20 0.97 5.12 2.51
C GLY A 20 0.42 3.88 1.81
N LEU A 21 -0.81 3.94 1.29
CA LEU A 21 -1.44 2.89 0.49
C LEU A 21 -0.67 2.62 -0.80
N THR A 22 -0.34 3.68 -1.55
CA THR A 22 0.39 3.58 -2.82
C THR A 22 1.81 3.05 -2.62
N LEU A 23 2.53 3.52 -1.60
CA LEU A 23 3.84 3.00 -1.24
C LEU A 23 3.79 1.53 -0.79
N GLY A 24 2.76 1.13 -0.04
CA GLY A 24 2.56 -0.26 0.38
C GLY A 24 2.30 -1.19 -0.82
N ALA A 25 1.46 -0.76 -1.76
CA ALA A 25 1.21 -1.51 -2.99
C ALA A 25 2.47 -1.60 -3.88
N LEU A 26 3.24 -0.51 -3.99
CA LEU A 26 4.52 -0.52 -4.70
C LEU A 26 5.50 -1.51 -4.08
N ALA A 27 5.63 -1.51 -2.74
CA ALA A 27 6.48 -2.45 -2.04
C ALA A 27 6.06 -3.91 -2.28
N ALA A 28 4.75 -4.19 -2.34
CA ALA A 28 4.23 -5.52 -2.66
C ALA A 28 4.65 -5.98 -4.07
N VAL A 29 4.53 -5.10 -5.07
CA VAL A 29 4.97 -5.38 -6.44
C VAL A 29 6.48 -5.65 -6.50
N VAL A 30 7.28 -4.81 -5.83
CA VAL A 30 8.74 -4.97 -5.79
C VAL A 30 9.13 -6.29 -5.13
N LEU A 31 8.50 -6.67 -4.02
CA LEU A 31 8.77 -7.93 -3.33
C LEU A 31 8.47 -9.15 -4.21
N VAL A 32 7.33 -9.14 -4.91
CA VAL A 32 6.96 -10.24 -5.82
C VAL A 32 7.90 -10.29 -7.02
N GLY A 33 8.24 -9.15 -7.62
CA GLY A 33 9.18 -9.06 -8.73
C GLY A 33 10.59 -9.56 -8.36
N LEU A 34 11.08 -9.20 -7.16
CA LEU A 34 12.34 -9.73 -6.63
C LEU A 34 12.27 -11.24 -6.38
N GLY A 35 11.15 -11.72 -5.82
CA GLY A 35 10.92 -13.15 -5.59
C GLY A 35 10.94 -13.97 -6.88
N GLN A 36 10.38 -13.46 -7.97
CA GLN A 36 10.47 -14.07 -9.30
C GLN A 36 11.89 -13.96 -9.87
N GLY A 37 12.53 -12.80 -9.77
CA GLY A 37 13.88 -12.57 -10.29
C GLY A 37 14.96 -13.46 -9.64
N TRP A 38 14.75 -13.88 -8.40
CA TRP A 38 15.63 -14.82 -7.70
C TRP A 38 15.17 -16.29 -7.77
N ALA A 39 14.15 -16.59 -8.58
CA ALA A 39 13.56 -17.92 -8.72
C ALA A 39 13.06 -18.54 -7.38
N VAL A 40 12.85 -17.71 -6.36
CA VAL A 40 12.28 -18.13 -5.07
C VAL A 40 10.77 -18.30 -5.18
N LEU A 41 10.14 -17.57 -6.10
CA LEU A 41 8.71 -17.59 -6.32
C LEU A 41 8.37 -18.13 -7.71
N PRO A 42 7.59 -19.24 -7.81
CA PRO A 42 7.15 -19.75 -9.10
C PRO A 42 6.11 -18.83 -9.72
N ASP A 43 6.04 -18.80 -11.06
CA ASP A 43 5.16 -17.89 -11.82
C ASP A 43 3.67 -18.06 -11.47
N SER A 44 3.26 -19.28 -11.15
CA SER A 44 1.88 -19.58 -10.71
C SER A 44 1.52 -18.99 -9.35
N ALA A 45 2.52 -18.69 -8.51
CA ALA A 45 2.32 -18.13 -7.17
C ALA A 45 2.45 -16.60 -7.12
N ALA A 46 3.03 -15.96 -8.15
CA ALA A 46 3.25 -14.52 -8.16
C ALA A 46 1.94 -13.71 -8.06
N GLY A 47 0.92 -14.07 -8.84
CA GLY A 47 -0.40 -13.43 -8.78
C GLY A 47 -1.08 -13.55 -7.41
N PRO A 48 -1.26 -14.77 -6.87
CA PRO A 48 -1.83 -14.98 -5.54
C PRO A 48 -1.08 -14.26 -4.41
N VAL A 49 0.26 -14.27 -4.44
CA VAL A 49 1.08 -13.60 -3.43
C VAL A 49 0.94 -12.09 -3.53
N LEU A 50 0.95 -11.53 -4.74
CA LEU A 50 0.71 -10.10 -4.94
C LEU A 50 -0.67 -9.70 -4.43
N ALA A 51 -1.71 -10.47 -4.75
CA ALA A 51 -3.06 -10.22 -4.27
C ALA A 51 -3.14 -10.23 -2.74
N LEU A 52 -2.52 -11.23 -2.09
CA LEU A 52 -2.43 -11.30 -0.63
C LEU A 52 -1.73 -10.07 -0.04
N LEU A 53 -0.58 -9.68 -0.57
CA LEU A 53 0.17 -8.52 -0.09
C LEU A 53 -0.65 -7.23 -0.25
N VAL A 54 -1.31 -7.03 -1.39
CA VAL A 54 -2.18 -5.87 -1.61
C VAL A 54 -3.38 -5.87 -0.65
N LEU A 55 -4.01 -7.02 -0.42
CA LEU A 55 -5.10 -7.15 0.56
C LEU A 55 -4.63 -6.85 1.98
N THR A 56 -3.43 -7.25 2.38
CA THR A 56 -2.89 -6.89 3.71
C THR A 56 -2.59 -5.40 3.83
N VAL A 57 -2.10 -4.75 2.77
CA VAL A 57 -1.90 -3.29 2.72
C VAL A 57 -3.25 -2.57 2.85
N LEU A 58 -4.27 -3.03 2.11
CA LEU A 58 -5.62 -2.50 2.19
C LEU A 58 -6.24 -2.69 3.58
N ALA A 59 -6.17 -3.91 4.14
CA ALA A 59 -6.67 -4.22 5.47
C ALA A 59 -6.00 -3.35 6.54
N ARG A 60 -4.68 -3.13 6.44
CA ARG A 60 -3.95 -2.24 7.34
C ARG A 60 -4.40 -0.78 7.22
N ALA A 61 -4.74 -0.32 6.02
CA ALA A 61 -5.26 1.04 5.83
C ALA A 61 -6.69 1.20 6.35
N VAL A 62 -7.53 0.17 6.21
CA VAL A 62 -8.91 0.17 6.73
C VAL A 62 -8.93 0.08 8.26
N LEU A 63 -8.10 -0.78 8.87
CA LEU A 63 -8.05 -0.99 10.32
C LEU A 63 -7.29 0.10 11.11
N LYS A 64 -6.51 0.94 10.42
CA LYS A 64 -5.81 2.09 11.04
C LYS A 64 -6.62 3.39 10.98
N ARG A 65 -7.80 3.39 10.36
CA ARG A 65 -8.79 4.46 10.53
C ARG A 65 -9.49 4.31 11.87
#